data_AF-A0A4P8HVE0-F1
#
_entry.id   AF-A0A4P8HVE0-F1
#
_cell.length_a   1.000
_cell.length_b   1.000
_cell.length_c   1.000
_cell.angle_alpha   90.00
_cell.angle_beta   90.00
_cell.angle_gamma   90.00
#
_symmetry.space_group_name_H-M   'P 1'
#
loop_
_entity.id
_entity.type
_entity.pdbx_description
1 polymer ?
#
loop_
_entity_poly.entity_id
_entity_poly.type
_entity_poly.pdbx_seq_one_letter_code
_entity_poly.pdbx_strand_id
1 'polypeptide(L)' 'MKALISSVQQFARDEEGITAIEYGLLAAVVAGVIGVAFNTLGGTISTTFGKISTKISTYLP' A
#
# COMPACT_ATOMS: atom_id res chain seq x y z
N MET A 1 -10.40 3.11 -43.52
CA MET A 1 -10.00 1.74 -43.10
C MET A 1 -8.55 1.66 -42.59
N LYS A 2 -7.56 2.28 -43.25
CA LYS A 2 -6.17 2.28 -42.75
C LYS A 2 -5.98 2.90 -41.35
N ALA A 3 -6.74 3.96 -41.03
CA ALA A 3 -6.65 4.62 -39.72
C ALA A 3 -7.04 3.70 -38.55
N LEU A 4 -8.11 2.92 -38.69
CA LEU A 4 -8.56 1.99 -37.65
C LEU A 4 -7.56 0.85 -37.44
N ILE A 5 -7.03 0.30 -38.54
CA ILE A 5 -6.00 -0.75 -38.48
C ILE A 5 -4.74 -0.19 -37.79
N SER A 6 -4.33 1.04 -38.11
CA SER A 6 -3.20 1.72 -37.46
C SER A 6 -3.42 1.91 -35.96
N SER A 7 -4.60 2.36 -35.53
CA SER A 7 -4.92 2.53 -34.11
C SER A 7 -4.90 1.21 -33.34
N VAL A 8 -5.41 0.13 -33.93
CA VAL A 8 -5.35 -1.21 -33.33
C VAL A 8 -3.91 -1.74 -33.29
N GLN A 9 -3.10 -1.45 -34.30
CA GLN A 9 -1.68 -1.83 -34.33
C GLN A 9 -0.84 -1.05 -33.31
N GLN A 10 -1.22 0.19 -33.02
CA GLN A 10 -0.57 1.05 -32.04
C GLN A 10 -0.94 0.62 -30.62
N PHE A 11 -2.22 0.33 -30.36
CA PHE A 11 -2.67 -0.26 -29.10
C PHE A 11 -2.04 -1.63 -28.81
N ALA A 12 -1.87 -2.48 -29.84
CA ALA A 12 -1.19 -3.77 -29.70
C ALA A 12 0.34 -3.64 -29.48
N ARG A 13 0.91 -2.46 -29.73
CA ARG A 13 2.32 -2.12 -29.48
C ARG A 13 2.54 -1.32 -28.19
N ASP A 14 1.48 -0.88 -27.52
CA ASP A 14 1.59 -0.20 -26.24
C ASP A 14 1.93 -1.23 -25.14
N GLU A 15 3.22 -1.36 -24.84
CA GLU A 15 3.76 -2.14 -23.74
C GLU A 15 3.45 -1.52 -22.35
N GLU A 16 2.81 -0.34 -22.32
CA GLU A 16 2.32 0.32 -21.10
C GLU A 16 1.37 -0.56 -20.28
N GLY A 17 0.55 -1.39 -20.94
CA GLY A 17 -0.36 -2.32 -20.25
C GLY A 17 0.35 -3.51 -19.59
N ILE A 18 1.48 -3.94 -20.14
CA ILE A 18 2.29 -5.06 -19.63
C ILE A 18 3.20 -4.56 -18.49
N THR A 19 3.77 -3.37 -18.64
CA THR A 19 4.55 -2.71 -17.58
C THR A 19 3.70 -2.35 -16.35
N ALA A 20 2.40 -2.04 -16.52
CA ALA A 20 1.48 -1.85 -15.40
C ALA A 20 1.34 -3.11 -14.50
N ILE A 21 1.49 -4.32 -15.04
CA ILE A 21 1.45 -5.57 -14.27
C ILE A 21 2.74 -5.74 -13.45
N GLU A 22 3.89 -5.39 -14.00
CA GLU A 22 5.18 -5.49 -13.33
C GLU A 22 5.28 -4.50 -12.16
N TYR A 23 4.91 -3.24 -12.38
CA TYR A 23 4.83 -2.24 -11.31
C TYR A 23 3.68 -2.54 -10.34
N GLY A 24 2.61 -3.20 -10.79
CA GLY A 24 1.52 -3.66 -9.92
C GLY A 24 1.97 -4.69 -8.89
N LEU A 25 2.84 -5.63 -9.27
CA LEU A 25 3.41 -6.61 -8.33
C LEU A 25 4.35 -5.96 -7.31
N LEU A 26 5.21 -5.04 -7.76
CA LEU A 26 6.10 -4.29 -6.87
C LEU A 26 5.30 -3.42 -5.89
N ALA A 27 4.25 -2.75 -6.37
CA ALA A 27 3.34 -1.96 -5.54
C ALA A 27 2.65 -2.83 -4.49
N ALA A 28 2.20 -4.04 -4.85
CA ALA A 28 1.58 -4.98 -3.91
C ALA A 28 2.55 -5.43 -2.80
N VAL A 29 3.82 -5.70 -3.14
CA VAL A 29 4.84 -6.07 -2.16
C VAL A 29 5.13 -4.92 -1.20
N VAL A 30 5.33 -3.70 -1.72
CA VAL A 30 5.59 -2.52 -0.89
C VAL A 30 4.39 -2.20 0.01
N ALA A 31 3.16 -2.25 -0.54
CA ALA A 31 1.94 -2.05 0.23
C ALA A 31 1.78 -3.10 1.34
N GLY A 32 2.12 -4.36 1.07
CA GLY A 32 2.10 -5.44 2.06
C GLY A 32 3.06 -5.19 3.22
N VAL A 33 4.32 -4.83 2.92
CA VAL A 33 5.33 -4.52 3.95
C VAL A 33 4.92 -3.32 4.79
N ILE A 34 4.44 -2.24 4.14
CA ILE A 34 3.95 -1.05 4.84
C ILE A 34 2.76 -1.42 5.74
N GLY A 35 1.81 -2.21 5.26
CA GLY A 35 0.65 -2.63 6.05
C GLY A 35 1.06 -3.38 7.33
N VAL A 36 2.00 -4.33 7.22
CA VAL A 36 2.52 -5.09 8.38
C VAL A 36 3.28 -4.20 9.36
N ALA A 37 4.13 -3.31 8.84
CA ALA A 37 4.91 -2.39 9.66
C ALA A 37 4.01 -1.43 10.45
N PHE A 38 3.00 -0.86 9.81
CA PHE A 38 2.06 0.06 10.45
C PHE A 38 1.16 -0.63 11.47
N ASN A 39 0.78 -1.89 11.25
CA ASN A 39 0.03 -2.68 12.23
C ASN A 39 0.86 -2.88 13.52
N THR A 40 2.12 -3.28 13.37
CA THR A 40 3.05 -3.47 14.49
C THR A 40 3.32 -2.15 15.23
N LEU A 41 3.54 -1.07 14.49
CA LEU A 41 3.73 0.27 15.05
C LEU A 41 2.50 0.73 15.82
N GLY A 42 1.31 0.56 15.24
CA GLY A 42 0.03 0.89 15.88
C GLY A 42 -0.16 0.15 17.20
N GLY A 43 0.14 -1.15 17.25
CA GLY A 43 0.10 -1.95 18.48
C GLY A 43 1.06 -1.44 19.55
N THR A 44 2.28 -1.04 19.15
CA THR A 44 3.30 -0.50 20.07
C THR A 44 2.89 0.86 20.65
N ILE A 45 2.36 1.74 19.80
CA ILE A 45 1.82 3.04 20.20
C ILE A 45 0.66 2.84 21.17
N SER A 46 -0.32 2.01 20.81
CA SER A 46 -1.48 1.70 21.66
C SER A 46 -1.07 1.17 23.03
N THR A 47 -0.11 0.23 23.06
CA THR A 47 0.44 -0.31 24.31
C THR A 47 1.11 0.77 25.15
N THR A 48 1.86 1.66 24.53
CA THR A 48 2.58 2.74 25.22
C THR A 48 1.60 3.74 25.84
N PHE A 49 0.62 4.19 25.08
CA PHE A 49 -0.42 5.08 25.60
C PHE A 49 -1.31 4.38 26.63
N GLY A 50 -1.58 3.09 26.48
CA GLY A 50 -2.26 2.27 27.49
C GLY A 50 -1.50 2.28 28.82
N LYS A 51 -0.18 2.06 28.80
CA LYS A 51 0.65 2.14 30.01
C LYS A 51 0.60 3.51 30.67
N ILE A 52 0.67 4.59 29.87
CA ILE A 52 0.56 5.96 30.38
C ILE A 52 -0.81 6.18 31.02
N SER A 53 -1.89 5.78 30.34
CA SER A 53 -3.26 5.88 30.85
C SER A 53 -3.43 5.12 32.16
N THR A 54 -2.96 3.86 32.24
CA THR A 54 -3.01 3.07 33.47
C THR A 54 -2.26 3.75 34.60
N LYS A 55 -1.07 4.31 34.34
CA LYS A 55 -0.31 5.04 35.36
C LYS A 55 -1.11 6.25 35.85
N ILE A 56 -1.63 7.06 34.94
CA ILE A 56 -2.47 8.21 35.28
C ILE A 56 -3.68 7.80 36.13
N SER A 57 -4.42 6.77 35.72
CA SER A 57 -5.57 6.24 36.48
C SER A 57 -5.21 5.63 37.83
N THR A 58 -3.98 5.14 38.01
CA THR A 58 -3.53 4.59 39.29
C THR A 58 -3.17 5.70 40.28
N TYR A 59 -2.74 6.88 39.79
CA TYR A 59 -2.39 8.02 40.63
C TYR A 59 -3.55 9.02 40.82
N LEU A 60 -4.62 8.90 40.05
CA LEU A 60 -5.88 9.60 40.30
C LEU A 60 -6.72 8.75 41.27
N PRO A 61 -7.17 9.31 42.41
CA PRO A 61 -8.03 8.60 43.37
C PRO A 61 -9.41 8.25 42.79
#